data_AF-A0A382IGD3-F1
#
_entry.id   AF-A0A382IGD3-F1
#
_cell.length_a   1.000
_cell.length_b   1.000
_cell.length_c   1.000
_cell.angle_alpha   90.00
_cell.angle_beta   90.00
_cell.angle_gamma   90.00
#
_symmetry.space_group_name_H-M   'P 1'
#
loop_
_entity.id
_entity.type
_entity.pdbx_description
1 polymer ?
#
loop_
_entity_poly.entity_id
_entity_poly.type
_entity_poly.pdbx_seq_one_letter_code
_entity_poly.pdbx_strand_id
1 'polypeptide(L)'
;MSENDSNKFSVNLKIYSGPLDVLLDLAKSQKVNLEDISVTILADQFHKFITEAKDINLELASEYLLMATWLTYLKSKLLLPETDEEEFKALEVAEKLKLQLKKLELIRLLSDQIL
;
A
#
# COMPACT_ATOMS: atom_id res chain seq x y z
N MET A 1 0.76 16.50 29.02
CA MET A 1 1.67 16.42 27.86
C MET A 1 2.92 15.71 28.34
N SER A 2 3.39 14.59 27.78
CA SER A 2 3.31 14.12 26.40
C SER A 2 3.58 12.61 26.39
N GLU A 3 2.68 11.80 25.86
CA GLU A 3 2.97 10.41 25.46
C GLU A 3 2.61 10.31 23.98
N ASN A 4 3.62 10.49 23.13
CA ASN A 4 3.53 10.10 21.72
C ASN A 4 4.22 8.74 21.63
N ASP A 5 3.44 7.67 21.78
CA ASP A 5 3.80 6.32 21.38
C ASP A 5 4.08 6.32 19.89
N SER A 6 5.32 6.66 19.55
CA SER A 6 5.88 6.48 18.23
C SER A 6 6.02 4.98 18.05
N ASN A 7 4.98 4.36 17.50
CA ASN A 7 5.01 3.03 16.90
C ASN A 7 6.18 3.00 15.90
N LYS A 8 7.37 2.67 16.40
CA LYS A 8 8.58 2.47 15.60
C LYS A 8 8.39 1.17 14.82
N PHE A 9 7.77 1.29 13.65
CA PHE A 9 7.76 0.22 12.67
C PHE A 9 9.14 0.20 12.00
N SER A 10 10.02 -0.67 12.46
CA SER A 10 11.32 -0.88 11.83
C SER A 10 11.13 -1.70 10.55
N VAL A 11 11.16 -1.02 9.41
CA VAL A 11 11.02 -1.64 8.09
C VAL A 11 12.31 -2.37 7.72
N ASN A 12 12.25 -3.70 7.56
CA ASN A 12 13.32 -4.48 6.96
C ASN A 12 12.87 -4.97 5.58
N LEU A 13 13.44 -4.39 4.53
CA LEU A 13 13.09 -4.71 3.12
C LEU A 13 13.44 -6.16 2.74
N LYS A 14 14.28 -6.87 3.49
CA LYS A 14 14.71 -8.24 3.18
C LYS A 14 13.61 -9.30 3.32
N ILE A 15 12.47 -8.95 3.93
CA ILE A 15 11.37 -9.89 4.22
C ILE A 15 10.28 -9.83 3.14
N TYR A 16 10.26 -8.77 2.33
CA TYR A 16 9.22 -8.55 1.32
C TYR A 16 9.67 -9.00 -0.06
N SER A 17 8.80 -9.70 -0.79
CA SER A 17 9.10 -10.14 -2.16
C SER A 17 8.82 -9.05 -3.20
N GLY A 18 8.18 -7.94 -2.80
CA GLY A 18 7.94 -6.78 -3.66
C GLY A 18 7.01 -5.73 -3.02
N PRO A 19 6.68 -4.64 -3.73
CA PRO A 19 5.87 -3.54 -3.19
C PRO A 19 4.42 -3.95 -2.86
N LEU A 20 3.87 -4.97 -3.53
CA LEU A 20 2.52 -5.47 -3.24
C LEU A 20 2.43 -6.15 -1.87
N ASP A 21 3.47 -6.84 -1.42
CA ASP A 21 3.48 -7.45 -0.08
C ASP A 21 3.49 -6.38 1.00
N VAL A 22 4.27 -5.31 0.78
CA VAL A 22 4.29 -4.14 1.65
C VAL A 22 2.92 -3.49 1.70
N LEU A 23 2.26 -3.31 0.55
CA LEU A 23 0.92 -2.74 0.51
C LEU A 23 -0.09 -3.61 1.25
N LEU A 24 0.00 -4.94 1.16
CA LEU A 24 -0.88 -5.83 1.91
C LEU A 24 -0.69 -5.66 3.42
N ASP A 25 0.54 -5.62 3.91
CA ASP A 25 0.83 -5.41 5.33
C ASP A 25 0.35 -4.03 5.82
N LEU A 26 0.58 -2.97 5.04
CA LEU A 26 0.09 -1.63 5.34
C LEU A 26 -1.44 -1.56 5.32
N ALA A 27 -2.10 -2.20 4.36
CA ALA A 27 -3.55 -2.29 4.29
C ALA A 27 -4.13 -3.00 5.52
N LYS A 28 -3.55 -4.13 5.93
CA LYS A 28 -3.94 -4.86 7.14
C LYS A 28 -3.72 -4.04 8.41
N SER A 29 -2.73 -3.14 8.43
CA SER A 29 -2.49 -2.23 9.56
C SER A 29 -3.63 -1.22 9.80
N GLN A 30 -4.52 -1.00 8.82
CA GLN A 30 -5.69 -0.14 8.97
C GLN A 30 -6.79 -0.78 9.86
N LYS A 31 -6.65 -2.06 10.24
CA LYS A 31 -7.59 -2.79 11.13
C LYS A 31 -9.05 -2.82 10.64
N VAL A 32 -9.24 -2.79 9.33
CA VAL A 32 -10.54 -2.96 8.65
C VAL A 32 -10.42 -4.07 7.60
N ASN A 33 -11.54 -4.55 7.05
CA ASN A 33 -11.49 -5.51 5.95
C ASN A 33 -10.82 -4.87 4.73
N LEU A 34 -10.14 -5.68 3.91
CA LEU A 34 -9.47 -5.19 2.69
C LEU A 34 -10.43 -4.55 1.68
N GLU A 35 -11.72 -4.86 1.74
CA GLU A 35 -12.77 -4.22 0.91
C GLU A 35 -13.06 -2.78 1.36
N ASP A 36 -12.80 -2.48 2.63
CA ASP A 36 -13.16 -1.21 3.28
C ASP A 36 -11.96 -0.27 3.49
N ILE A 37 -10.75 -0.70 3.11
CA ILE A 37 -9.55 0.13 3.29
C ILE A 37 -9.63 1.44 2.50
N SER A 38 -9.04 2.48 3.06
CA SER A 38 -8.84 3.72 2.33
C SER A 38 -7.55 3.64 1.51
N VAL A 39 -7.69 3.71 0.18
CA VAL A 39 -6.55 3.73 -0.74
C VAL A 39 -5.75 5.04 -0.61
N THR A 40 -6.37 6.14 -0.21
CA THR A 40 -5.67 7.41 0.02
C THR A 40 -4.77 7.33 1.26
N ILE A 41 -5.24 6.70 2.34
CA ILE A 41 -4.44 6.41 3.54
C ILE A 41 -3.33 5.42 3.20
N LEU A 42 -3.65 4.37 2.42
CA LEU A 42 -2.67 3.37 2.00
C LEU A 42 -1.52 4.00 1.20
N ALA A 43 -1.82 4.94 0.30
CA ALA A 43 -0.82 5.68 -0.45
C ALA A 43 0.12 6.48 0.46
N ASP A 44 -0.42 7.14 1.50
CA ASP A 44 0.38 7.87 2.48
C ASP A 44 1.26 6.95 3.33
N GLN A 45 0.72 5.82 3.75
CA GLN A 45 1.47 4.79 4.47
C GLN A 45 2.62 4.24 3.63
N PHE A 46 2.39 3.99 2.34
CA PHE A 46 3.43 3.54 1.41
C PHE A 46 4.48 4.62 1.16
N HIS A 47 4.06 5.88 0.99
CA HIS A 47 5.00 7.00 0.87
C HIS A 47 5.89 7.18 2.12
N LYS A 48 5.31 7.02 3.31
CA LYS A 48 6.06 7.03 4.56
C LYS A 48 7.05 5.86 4.62
N PHE A 49 6.61 4.67 4.25
CA PHE A 49 7.45 3.48 4.20
C PHE A 49 8.70 3.68 3.33
N ILE A 50 8.54 4.22 2.11
CA ILE A 50 9.68 4.43 1.20
C ILE A 50 10.61 5.56 1.67
N THR A 51 10.09 6.59 2.34
CA THR A 51 10.90 7.73 2.79
C THR A 51 11.65 7.45 4.09
N GLU A 52 11.11 6.57 4.94
CA GLU A 52 11.76 6.12 6.18
C GLU A 52 12.72 4.94 5.97
N ALA A 53 12.63 4.26 4.83
CA ALA A 53 13.56 3.21 4.43
C ALA A 53 14.95 3.81 4.13
N LYS A 54 15.82 3.82 5.15
CA LYS A 54 17.17 4.41 5.08
C LYS A 54 18.13 3.71 4.10
N ASP A 55 17.86 2.46 3.75
CA ASP A 55 18.71 1.62 2.90
C ASP A 55 17.88 0.90 1.83
N ILE A 56 17.23 1.64 0.93
CA ILE A 56 16.58 1.03 -0.23
C ILE A 56 17.67 0.45 -1.14
N ASN A 57 17.67 -0.88 -1.30
CA ASN A 57 18.47 -1.55 -2.31
C ASN A 57 18.07 -1.01 -3.70
N LEU A 58 19.02 -0.41 -4.42
CA LEU A 58 18.80 0.24 -5.73
C LEU A 58 18.17 -0.71 -6.75
N GLU A 59 18.42 -2.01 -6.64
CA GLU A 59 17.87 -3.06 -7.51
C GLU A 59 16.36 -3.22 -7.37
N LEU A 60 15.82 -3.07 -6.15
CA LEU A 60 14.38 -3.11 -5.88
C LEU A 60 13.74 -1.71 -5.98
N ALA A 61 14.53 -0.64 -5.91
CA ALA A 61 14.02 0.73 -5.86
C ALA A 61 13.09 1.10 -7.04
N SER A 62 13.29 0.50 -8.21
CA SER A 62 12.49 0.79 -9.42
C SER A 62 11.02 0.41 -9.28
N GLU A 63 10.73 -0.80 -8.81
CA GLU A 63 9.37 -1.30 -8.61
C GLU A 63 8.64 -0.52 -7.51
N TYR A 64 9.36 -0.19 -6.44
CA TYR A 64 8.82 0.61 -5.34
C TYR A 64 8.55 2.05 -5.77
N LEU A 65 9.44 2.66 -6.55
CA LEU A 65 9.25 3.99 -7.09
C LEU A 65 8.07 4.04 -8.08
N LEU A 66 7.93 3.00 -8.92
CA LEU A 66 6.79 2.86 -9.82
C LEU A 66 5.48 2.78 -9.02
N MET A 67 5.43 1.93 -8.00
CA MET A 67 4.25 1.79 -7.14
C MET A 67 3.94 3.10 -6.39
N ALA A 68 4.96 3.79 -5.88
CA ALA A 68 4.81 5.08 -5.21
C ALA A 68 4.22 6.14 -6.15
N THR A 69 4.74 6.20 -7.37
CA THR A 69 4.25 7.14 -8.41
C THR A 69 2.81 6.85 -8.76
N TRP A 70 2.49 5.57 -9.00
CA TRP A 70 1.14 5.13 -9.33
C TRP A 70 0.14 5.42 -8.20
N LEU A 71 0.48 5.14 -6.93
CA LEU A 71 -0.36 5.45 -5.77
C LEU A 71 -0.52 6.95 -5.56
N THR A 72 0.53 7.73 -5.76
CA THR A 72 0.47 9.19 -5.65
C THR A 72 -0.47 9.77 -6.70
N TYR A 73 -0.38 9.29 -7.94
CA TYR A 73 -1.29 9.66 -9.02
C TYR A 73 -2.74 9.27 -8.70
N LEU A 74 -2.97 8.03 -8.27
CA LEU A 74 -4.30 7.55 -7.90
C LEU A 74 -4.89 8.37 -6.75
N LYS A 75 -4.10 8.65 -5.71
CA LYS A 75 -4.50 9.51 -4.59
C LYS A 75 -4.91 10.90 -5.09
N SER A 76 -4.15 11.51 -6.00
CA SER A 76 -4.49 12.81 -6.58
C SER A 76 -5.86 12.79 -7.26
N LYS A 77 -6.13 11.75 -8.07
CA LYS A 77 -7.42 11.64 -8.79
C LYS A 77 -8.60 11.27 -7.89
N LEU A 78 -8.35 10.54 -6.80
CA LEU A 78 -9.37 10.26 -5.78
C LEU A 78 -9.73 11.50 -4.94
N LEU A 79 -8.78 12.40 -4.69
CA LEU A 79 -8.99 13.57 -3.83
C LEU A 79 -9.45 14.81 -4.59
N LEU A 80 -9.02 14.97 -5.84
CA LEU A 80 -9.29 16.14 -6.68
C LEU A 80 -9.59 15.70 -8.13
N PRO A 81 -10.72 15.03 -8.37
CA PRO A 81 -11.15 14.68 -9.72
C PRO A 81 -11.56 15.95 -10.48
N GLU A 82 -11.19 16.03 -11.77
CA GLU A 82 -11.58 17.15 -12.63
C GLU A 82 -13.00 16.98 -13.18
N THR A 83 -13.52 15.75 -13.19
CA THR A 83 -14.85 15.38 -13.69
C THR A 83 -15.41 14.17 -12.94
N ASP A 84 -16.74 14.01 -12.93
CA ASP A 84 -17.42 12.84 -12.36
C ASP A 84 -16.97 11.52 -13.03
N GLU A 85 -16.68 11.56 -14.33
CA GLU A 85 -16.17 10.38 -15.06
C GLU A 85 -14.77 9.98 -14.57
N GLU A 86 -13.92 10.97 -14.28
CA GLU A 86 -12.60 10.73 -13.70
C GLU A 86 -12.69 10.18 -12.28
N GLU A 87 -13.58 10.73 -11.45
CA GLU A 87 -13.85 10.21 -10.10
C GLU A 87 -14.28 8.73 -10.16
N PHE A 88 -15.23 8.40 -11.03
CA PHE A 88 -15.70 7.03 -11.21
C PHE A 88 -14.55 6.08 -11.63
N LYS A 89 -13.71 6.50 -12.58
CA LYS A 89 -12.54 5.70 -13.01
C LYS A 89 -11.53 5.52 -11.88
N ALA A 90 -11.26 6.56 -11.10
CA ALA A 90 -10.33 6.48 -9.97
C ALA A 90 -10.86 5.50 -8.90
N LEU A 91 -12.16 5.55 -8.59
CA LEU A 91 -12.81 4.61 -7.69
C LEU A 91 -12.74 3.17 -8.22
N GLU A 92 -12.99 2.95 -9.50
CA GLU A 92 -12.86 1.61 -10.12
C GLU A 92 -11.43 1.05 -10.00
N VAL A 93 -10.42 1.90 -10.21
CA VAL A 93 -9.01 1.53 -10.05
C VAL A 93 -8.69 1.20 -8.59
N ALA A 94 -9.21 1.99 -7.64
CA ALA A 94 -9.06 1.72 -6.22
C ALA A 94 -9.69 0.38 -5.81
N GLU A 95 -10.88 0.06 -6.30
CA GLU A 95 -11.54 -1.23 -6.07
C GLU A 95 -10.75 -2.40 -6.65
N LYS A 96 -10.18 -2.23 -7.85
CA LYS A 96 -9.28 -3.25 -8.43
C LYS A 96 -8.06 -3.49 -7.54
N LEU A 97 -7.46 -2.46 -6.96
CA LEU A 97 -6.32 -2.61 -6.03
C LEU A 97 -6.71 -3.45 -4.81
N LYS A 98 -7.83 -3.10 -4.16
CA LYS A 98 -8.34 -3.84 -2.99
C LYS A 98 -8.54 -5.32 -3.32
N LEU A 99 -9.13 -5.62 -4.48
CA LEU A 99 -9.31 -6.98 -4.95
C LEU A 99 -7.98 -7.72 -5.16
N GLN A 100 -6.96 -7.06 -5.73
CA GLN A 100 -5.64 -7.66 -5.89
C GLN A 100 -4.98 -7.96 -4.54
N LEU A 101 -5.08 -7.06 -3.55
CA LEU A 101 -4.57 -7.29 -2.21
C LEU A 101 -5.28 -8.47 -1.53
N LYS A 102 -6.60 -8.60 -1.70
CA LYS A 102 -7.36 -9.75 -1.19
C LYS A 102 -6.93 -11.08 -1.82
N LYS A 103 -6.66 -11.08 -3.13
CA LYS A 103 -6.10 -12.26 -3.81
C LYS A 103 -4.72 -12.62 -3.27
N LEU A 104 -3.86 -11.63 -3.09
CA LEU A 104 -2.52 -11.83 -2.54
C LEU A 104 -2.57 -12.37 -1.10
N GLU A 105 -3.50 -11.90 -0.28
CA GLU A 105 -3.73 -12.44 1.06
C GLU A 105 -4.09 -13.92 1.02
N LEU A 106 -5.01 -14.32 0.15
CA LEU A 106 -5.38 -15.73 -0.02
C LEU A 106 -4.16 -16.57 -0.44
N ILE A 107 -3.35 -16.06 -1.37
CA ILE A 107 -2.14 -16.76 -1.82
C ILE A 107 -1.17 -16.96 -0.66
N ARG A 108 -0.93 -15.94 0.18
CA ARG A 108 -0.09 -16.08 1.39
C ARG A 108 -0.62 -17.14 2.33
N LEU A 109 -1.93 -17.09 2.65
CA LEU A 109 -2.56 -18.06 3.55
C LEU A 109 -2.45 -19.50 3.05
N LEU A 110 -2.64 -19.71 1.74
CA LEU A 110 -2.51 -21.04 1.13
C LEU A 110 -1.05 -21.49 1.08
N SER A 111 -0.11 -20.59 0.78
CA SER A 111 1.32 -20.88 0.79
C SER A 111 1.79 -21.32 2.18
N ASP A 112 1.30 -20.65 3.23
CA ASP A 112 1.62 -20.98 4.62
C ASP A 112 1.06 -22.34 5.06
N GLN A 113 -0.01 -22.84 4.41
CA GLN A 113 -0.61 -24.16 4.69
C GLN A 113 0.07 -25.32 3.95
N ILE A 114 0.82 -25.03 2.89
CA ILE A 114 1.50 -26.03 2.05
C ILE A 114 2.92 -26.34 2.59
N LEU A 115 3.46 -25.48 3.47
CA LEU A 115 4.71 -25.69 4.20
C LEU A 115 4.48 -26.43 5.53
#